data_AF-A0A4R3GRA5-F1
#
_entry.id   AF-A0A4R3GRA5-F1
#
_cell.length_a   1.000
_cell.length_b   1.000
_cell.length_c   1.000
_cell.angle_alpha   90.00
_cell.angle_beta   90.00
_cell.angle_gamma   90.00
#
_symmetry.space_group_name_H-M   'P 1'
#
loop_
_entity.id
_entity.type
_entity.pdbx_description
1 polymer ?
#
loop_
_entity_poly.entity_id
_entity_poly.type
_entity_poly.pdbx_seq_one_letter_code
_entity_poly.pdbx_strand_id
1 'polypeptide(L)'
;MLSRWRLLVGLGCASALAASSVRPILRFADLPQSVRADIEPYNGDCHIEEQRLADGDAFEVVSETGMRLIIVPCGQTGAYNMPFAIYGGYGSRISRTAFPLKFSETIGDTAFNVRYDELEMRFTSFAKGRGMGDCGSYYAWRAAEPGRMGFLVLEEVRIKEECEARADGGPATWPLVWKRQ
;
A
#
# COMPACT_ATOMS: atom_id res chain seq x y z
N MET A 1 6.40 52.70 22.12
CA MET A 1 6.55 53.10 20.70
C MET A 1 6.60 51.80 19.89
N LEU A 2 5.48 51.20 19.44
CA LEU A 2 4.78 51.46 18.16
C LEU A 2 5.78 51.65 17.01
N SER A 3 5.74 50.97 15.86
CA SER A 3 4.76 50.09 15.22
C SER A 3 5.39 49.63 13.89
N ARG A 4 5.08 48.42 13.39
CA ARG A 4 4.43 48.21 12.08
C ARG A 4 4.49 46.75 11.65
N TRP A 5 3.43 46.04 12.02
CA TRP A 5 2.94 44.89 11.28
C TRP A 5 2.32 45.42 9.98
N ARG A 6 2.76 44.93 8.82
CA ARG A 6 2.04 45.08 7.56
C ARG A 6 1.42 43.72 7.23
N LEU A 7 0.15 43.57 7.61
CA LEU A 7 -0.78 42.63 7.00
C LEU A 7 -1.02 43.07 5.56
N LEU A 8 -0.58 42.26 4.60
CA LEU A 8 -1.16 42.24 3.26
C LEU A 8 -2.25 41.17 3.27
N VAL A 9 -3.49 41.63 3.46
CA VAL A 9 -4.69 40.84 3.20
C VAL A 9 -4.83 40.74 1.68
N GLY A 10 -4.34 39.63 1.12
CA GLY A 10 -4.68 39.18 -0.21
C GLY A 10 -5.88 38.25 -0.13
N LEU A 11 -7.02 38.70 -0.63
CA LEU A 11 -8.14 37.85 -1.01
C LEU A 11 -7.68 36.89 -2.11
N GLY A 12 -7.77 35.58 -1.88
CA GLY A 12 -7.60 34.59 -2.95
C GLY A 12 -7.08 33.26 -2.46
N CYS A 13 -7.96 32.26 -2.50
CA CYS A 13 -7.68 30.83 -2.32
C CYS A 13 -6.85 30.46 -1.09
N ALA A 14 -7.55 30.17 0.02
CA ALA A 14 -7.18 28.97 0.74
C ALA A 14 -7.33 27.80 -0.24
N SER A 15 -6.26 27.48 -0.99
CA SER A 15 -6.14 26.16 -1.57
C SER A 15 -6.25 25.22 -0.38
N ALA A 16 -7.38 24.54 -0.28
CA ALA A 16 -7.48 23.34 0.53
C ALA A 16 -6.28 22.49 0.12
N LEU A 17 -5.25 22.44 0.97
CA LEU A 17 -4.33 21.32 0.95
C LEU A 17 -5.25 20.13 1.12
N ALA A 18 -5.55 19.42 0.02
CA ALA A 18 -6.30 18.20 0.08
C ALA A 18 -5.62 17.36 1.17
N ALA A 19 -6.34 17.06 2.24
CA ALA A 19 -5.82 16.21 3.28
C ALA A 19 -5.37 14.93 2.58
N SER A 20 -4.10 14.55 2.77
CA SER A 20 -3.58 13.30 2.21
C SER A 20 -4.55 12.18 2.57
N SER A 21 -4.92 11.40 1.56
CA SER A 21 -5.81 10.25 1.74
C SER A 21 -5.11 9.11 2.48
N VAL A 22 -3.80 9.25 2.67
CA VAL A 22 -2.90 8.28 3.30
C VAL A 22 -2.57 8.72 4.72
N ARG A 23 -2.77 7.80 5.66
CA ARG A 23 -2.41 7.97 7.06
C ARG A 23 -1.35 6.95 7.43
N PRO A 24 -0.14 7.36 7.85
CA PRO A 24 0.84 6.42 8.38
C PRO A 24 0.33 5.78 9.68
N ILE A 25 0.75 4.55 9.92
CA ILE A 25 0.43 3.75 11.09
C ILE A 25 1.74 3.44 11.78
N LEU A 26 1.93 3.97 12.99
CA LEU A 26 3.21 3.89 13.69
C LEU A 26 3.14 3.03 14.94
N ARG A 27 1.92 2.78 15.44
CA ARG A 27 1.66 2.04 16.68
C ARG A 27 0.47 1.13 16.52
N PHE A 28 0.40 0.09 17.34
CA PHE A 28 -0.78 -0.76 17.40
C PHE A 28 -2.02 0.04 17.76
N ALA A 29 -1.92 1.03 18.65
CA ALA A 29 -3.04 1.89 19.01
C ALA A 29 -3.70 2.65 17.84
N ASP A 30 -3.00 2.79 16.70
CA ASP A 30 -3.49 3.47 15.49
C ASP A 30 -4.41 2.55 14.63
N LEU A 31 -4.52 1.27 15.00
CA LEU A 31 -5.20 0.23 14.25
C LEU A 31 -6.56 -0.16 14.85
N PRO A 32 -7.53 -0.57 14.00
CA PRO A 32 -8.76 -1.20 14.47
C PRO A 32 -8.47 -2.48 15.26
N GLN A 33 -9.33 -2.80 16.24
CA GLN A 33 -9.20 -4.01 17.06
C GLN A 33 -9.12 -5.29 16.22
N SER A 34 -9.82 -5.37 15.09
CA SER A 34 -9.78 -6.55 14.22
C SER A 34 -8.42 -6.77 13.55
N VAL A 35 -7.70 -5.69 13.20
CA VAL A 35 -6.33 -5.79 12.65
C VAL A 35 -5.35 -6.16 13.77
N ARG A 36 -5.49 -5.51 14.92
CA ARG A 36 -4.67 -5.78 16.12
C ARG A 36 -4.74 -7.23 16.56
N ALA A 37 -5.93 -7.83 16.52
CA ALA A 37 -6.12 -9.24 16.86
C ALA A 37 -5.37 -10.22 15.94
N ASP A 38 -5.01 -9.82 14.72
CA ASP A 38 -4.23 -10.65 13.79
C ASP A 38 -2.71 -10.43 13.93
N ILE A 39 -2.27 -9.19 14.26
CA ILE A 39 -0.85 -8.84 14.23
C ILE A 39 -0.17 -8.74 15.61
N GLU A 40 -0.90 -8.45 16.69
CA GLU A 40 -0.32 -8.29 18.03
C GLU A 40 0.04 -9.64 18.68
N PRO A 41 -0.84 -10.67 18.68
CA PRO A 41 -0.56 -11.92 19.38
C PRO A 41 0.60 -12.68 18.74
N TYR A 42 1.46 -13.28 19.56
CA TYR A 42 2.60 -14.09 19.09
C TYR A 42 2.19 -15.27 18.18
N ASN A 43 0.96 -15.76 18.35
CA ASN A 43 0.36 -16.83 17.56
C ASN A 43 -0.61 -16.33 16.48
N GLY A 44 -0.65 -15.02 16.19
CA GLY A 44 -1.42 -14.46 15.11
C GLY A 44 -0.84 -14.83 13.75
N ASP A 45 -1.69 -14.97 12.72
CA ASP A 45 -1.26 -15.36 11.37
C ASP A 45 -0.32 -14.32 10.75
N CYS A 46 -0.41 -13.07 11.24
CA CYS A 46 0.33 -11.92 10.75
C CYS A 46 1.17 -11.25 11.85
N HIS A 47 1.60 -12.01 12.86
CA HIS A 47 2.32 -11.48 14.02
C HIS A 47 3.54 -10.62 13.63
N ILE A 48 3.64 -9.43 14.22
CA ILE A 48 4.80 -8.52 14.14
C ILE A 48 5.08 -7.87 15.50
N GLU A 49 6.31 -7.38 15.68
CA GLU A 49 6.64 -6.42 16.73
C GLU A 49 6.15 -5.01 16.36
N GLU A 50 5.72 -4.18 17.32
CA GLU A 50 5.14 -2.86 17.04
C GLU A 50 6.06 -1.97 16.18
N GLN A 51 7.37 -2.01 16.45
CA GLN A 51 8.38 -1.24 15.72
C GLN A 51 8.32 -1.48 14.21
N ARG A 52 7.87 -2.67 13.79
CA ARG A 52 7.73 -3.05 12.38
C ARG A 52 6.70 -2.21 11.64
N LEU A 53 5.71 -1.62 12.32
CA LEU A 53 4.73 -0.72 11.70
C LEU A 53 5.43 0.52 11.12
N ALA A 54 6.33 1.13 11.89
CA ALA A 54 7.10 2.28 11.46
C ALA A 54 8.21 1.90 10.46
N ASP A 55 8.99 0.86 10.75
CA ASP A 55 10.10 0.43 9.89
C ASP A 55 9.63 -0.11 8.53
N GLY A 56 8.39 -0.62 8.49
CA GLY A 56 7.79 -1.20 7.31
C GLY A 56 6.80 -0.29 6.61
N ASP A 57 6.77 1.00 6.92
CA ASP A 57 5.87 1.97 6.28
C ASP A 57 4.41 1.48 6.27
N ALA A 58 3.87 1.03 7.40
CA ALA A 58 2.45 0.67 7.48
C ALA A 58 1.56 1.91 7.25
N PHE A 59 0.45 1.75 6.52
CA PHE A 59 -0.40 2.88 6.18
C PHE A 59 -1.87 2.49 5.98
N GLU A 60 -2.73 3.49 6.10
CA GLU A 60 -4.16 3.41 5.78
C GLU A 60 -4.50 4.40 4.67
N VAL A 61 -5.31 3.96 3.71
CA VAL A 61 -5.97 4.83 2.73
C VAL A 61 -7.46 4.89 3.03
N VAL A 62 -8.02 6.09 3.08
CA VAL A 62 -9.47 6.31 3.25
C VAL A 62 -10.02 6.95 1.98
N SER A 63 -10.98 6.30 1.33
CA SER A 63 -11.69 6.87 0.18
C SER A 63 -12.71 7.92 0.62
N GLU A 64 -13.14 8.76 -0.33
CA GLU A 64 -14.25 9.72 -0.11
C GLU A 64 -15.56 9.03 0.31
N THR A 65 -15.74 7.76 -0.07
CA THR A 65 -16.92 6.95 0.28
C THR A 65 -16.79 6.27 1.64
N GLY A 66 -15.72 6.55 2.39
CA GLY A 66 -15.46 5.98 3.71
C GLY A 66 -14.93 4.54 3.69
N MET A 67 -14.54 4.04 2.52
CA MET A 67 -13.82 2.77 2.41
C MET A 67 -12.43 2.95 3.01
N ARG A 68 -12.00 1.99 3.82
CA ARG A 68 -10.70 1.99 4.48
C ARG A 68 -9.90 0.80 3.95
N LEU A 69 -8.67 1.05 3.52
CA LEU A 69 -7.70 0.04 3.14
C LEU A 69 -6.47 0.20 4.03
N ILE A 70 -6.17 -0.82 4.83
CA ILE A 70 -5.09 -0.80 5.82
C ILE A 70 -4.04 -1.83 5.37
N ILE A 71 -2.82 -1.36 5.16
CA ILE A 71 -1.68 -2.14 4.69
C ILE A 71 -0.67 -2.19 5.83
N VAL A 72 -0.34 -3.40 6.29
CA VAL A 72 0.59 -3.62 7.40
C VAL A 72 1.60 -4.71 7.05
N PRO A 73 2.86 -4.62 7.52
CA PRO A 73 3.83 -5.69 7.40
C PRO A 73 3.28 -7.00 7.97
N CYS A 74 3.61 -8.12 7.32
CA CYS A 74 3.04 -9.42 7.67
C CYS A 74 4.03 -10.56 7.45
N GLY A 75 4.66 -11.03 8.52
CA GLY A 75 5.67 -12.09 8.47
C GLY A 75 7.10 -11.58 8.34
N GLN A 76 8.03 -12.52 8.13
CA GLN A 76 9.47 -12.25 8.17
C GLN A 76 9.93 -11.44 6.96
N THR A 77 10.74 -10.41 7.22
CA THR A 77 11.37 -9.60 6.16
C THR A 77 12.66 -10.24 5.67
N GLY A 78 12.79 -10.35 4.35
CA GLY A 78 14.05 -10.69 3.70
C GLY A 78 14.82 -9.43 3.26
N ALA A 79 16.06 -9.61 2.81
CA ALA A 79 16.93 -8.52 2.36
C ALA A 79 16.36 -7.66 1.21
N TYR A 80 15.39 -8.19 0.45
CA TYR A 80 14.84 -7.53 -0.74
C TYR A 80 13.33 -7.29 -0.67
N ASN A 81 12.63 -8.05 0.16
CA ASN A 81 11.18 -8.17 0.11
C ASN A 81 10.62 -8.10 1.52
N MET A 82 9.86 -7.05 1.77
CA MET A 82 9.03 -6.93 2.95
C MET A 82 7.60 -7.38 2.61
N PRO A 83 7.07 -8.42 3.28
CA PRO A 83 5.71 -8.88 3.07
C PRO A 83 4.69 -7.98 3.78
N PHE A 84 3.51 -7.82 3.17
CA PHE A 84 2.38 -7.04 3.69
C PHE A 84 1.07 -7.80 3.55
N ALA A 85 0.20 -7.65 4.54
CA ALA A 85 -1.21 -8.01 4.47
C ALA A 85 -2.07 -6.76 4.21
N ILE A 86 -3.29 -7.00 3.74
CA ILE A 86 -4.30 -5.96 3.53
C ILE A 86 -5.58 -6.26 4.30
N TYR A 87 -6.14 -5.21 4.87
CA TYR A 87 -7.44 -5.24 5.53
C TYR A 87 -8.32 -4.18 4.88
N GLY A 88 -9.56 -4.54 4.59
CA GLY A 88 -10.51 -3.68 3.91
C GLY A 88 -11.83 -3.61 4.63
N GLY A 89 -12.53 -2.48 4.50
CA GLY A 89 -13.89 -2.36 5.00
C GLY A 89 -14.38 -0.93 5.16
N TYR A 90 -15.41 -0.75 5.97
CA TYR A 90 -16.07 0.54 6.21
C TYR A 90 -16.30 0.75 7.70
N GLY A 91 -16.04 1.98 8.18
CA GLY A 91 -16.18 2.32 9.59
C GLY A 91 -15.35 1.39 10.49
N SER A 92 -16.01 0.69 11.42
CA SER A 92 -15.39 -0.31 12.30
C SER A 92 -15.40 -1.74 11.74
N ARG A 93 -16.11 -1.99 10.63
CA ARG A 93 -16.20 -3.31 9.99
C ARG A 93 -15.03 -3.50 9.04
N ILE A 94 -13.87 -3.80 9.61
CA ILE A 94 -12.61 -4.05 8.88
C ILE A 94 -12.24 -5.52 9.04
N SER A 95 -11.94 -6.20 7.94
CA SER A 95 -11.49 -7.60 7.93
C SER A 95 -10.30 -7.79 7.00
N ARG A 96 -9.52 -8.84 7.25
CA ARG A 96 -8.47 -9.26 6.31
C ARG A 96 -9.10 -9.57 4.96
N THR A 97 -8.41 -9.14 3.90
CA THR A 97 -8.73 -9.45 2.52
C THR A 97 -7.45 -9.88 1.83
N ALA A 98 -7.50 -10.12 0.53
CA ALA A 98 -6.34 -10.53 -0.23
C ALA A 98 -6.11 -9.64 -1.45
N PHE A 99 -4.89 -9.71 -1.95
CA PHE A 99 -4.46 -9.01 -3.16
C PHE A 99 -4.91 -9.81 -4.39
N PRO A 100 -5.68 -9.20 -5.33
CA PRO A 100 -6.01 -9.87 -6.58
C PRO A 100 -4.75 -10.13 -7.43
N LEU A 101 -4.52 -11.37 -7.84
CA LEU A 101 -3.38 -11.76 -8.68
C LEU A 101 -3.89 -12.28 -10.04
N LYS A 102 -3.09 -12.12 -11.10
CA LYS A 102 -3.48 -12.56 -12.46
C LYS A 102 -3.17 -14.04 -12.75
N PHE A 103 -2.06 -14.56 -12.22
CA PHE A 103 -1.47 -15.86 -12.61
C PHE A 103 -1.62 -16.94 -11.53
N SER A 104 -2.56 -16.75 -10.62
CA SER A 104 -2.79 -17.62 -9.50
C SER A 104 -4.30 -17.77 -9.35
N GLU A 105 -4.79 -19.01 -9.31
CA GLU A 105 -6.17 -19.32 -8.90
C GLU A 105 -6.40 -18.98 -7.41
N THR A 106 -5.30 -18.68 -6.70
CA THR A 106 -5.27 -18.19 -5.34
C THR A 106 -5.20 -16.65 -5.34
N ILE A 107 -6.03 -16.03 -4.51
CA ILE A 107 -5.76 -14.68 -4.03
C ILE A 107 -4.43 -14.67 -3.26
N GLY A 108 -3.64 -13.59 -3.38
CA GLY A 108 -2.41 -13.46 -2.62
C GLY A 108 -2.72 -12.92 -1.22
N ASP A 109 -2.57 -13.74 -0.19
CA ASP A 109 -2.74 -13.30 1.21
C ASP A 109 -1.63 -12.34 1.66
N THR A 110 -0.61 -12.17 0.81
CA THR A 110 0.54 -11.30 1.04
C THR A 110 1.02 -10.69 -0.28
N ALA A 111 1.44 -9.42 -0.24
CA ALA A 111 2.15 -8.74 -1.32
C ALA A 111 3.49 -8.18 -0.80
N PHE A 112 4.39 -7.79 -1.68
CA PHE A 112 5.74 -7.38 -1.29
C PHE A 112 6.03 -5.92 -1.62
N ASN A 113 6.69 -5.22 -0.68
CA ASN A 113 7.12 -3.83 -0.83
C ASN A 113 5.97 -2.93 -1.32
N VAL A 114 4.83 -3.03 -0.64
CA VAL A 114 3.59 -2.37 -1.06
C VAL A 114 3.69 -0.87 -0.87
N ARG A 115 3.21 -0.09 -1.84
CA ARG A 115 3.14 1.38 -1.78
C ARG A 115 1.82 1.89 -2.32
N TYR A 116 1.46 3.11 -1.95
CA TYR A 116 0.36 3.84 -2.56
C TYR A 116 0.85 5.17 -3.14
N ASP A 117 0.50 5.41 -4.40
CA ASP A 117 0.70 6.69 -5.07
C ASP A 117 -0.61 7.48 -5.00
N GLU A 118 -0.61 8.59 -4.28
CA GLU A 118 -1.80 9.45 -4.11
C GLU A 118 -2.18 10.19 -5.39
N LEU A 119 -1.21 10.51 -6.25
CA LEU A 119 -1.46 11.24 -7.50
C LEU A 119 -2.11 10.31 -8.54
N GLU A 120 -1.65 9.06 -8.62
CA GLU A 120 -2.24 8.04 -9.48
C GLU A 120 -3.42 7.29 -8.81
N MET A 121 -3.66 7.50 -7.52
CA MET A 121 -4.61 6.75 -6.68
C MET A 121 -4.41 5.23 -6.79
N ARG A 122 -3.15 4.81 -6.73
CA ARG A 122 -2.72 3.48 -7.18
C ARG A 122 -1.86 2.78 -6.14
N PHE A 123 -2.26 1.56 -5.78
CA PHE A 123 -1.44 0.65 -5.00
C PHE A 123 -0.48 -0.09 -5.91
N THR A 124 0.74 -0.31 -5.45
CA THR A 124 1.74 -1.11 -6.16
C THR A 124 2.36 -2.12 -5.23
N SER A 125 2.75 -3.26 -5.78
CA SER A 125 3.58 -4.27 -5.12
C SER A 125 4.77 -4.55 -6.02
N PHE A 126 5.95 -4.65 -5.42
CA PHE A 126 7.16 -5.02 -6.12
C PHE A 126 7.89 -6.15 -5.38
N ALA A 127 7.82 -7.36 -5.90
CA ALA A 127 8.62 -8.47 -5.41
C ALA A 127 9.92 -8.55 -6.22
N LYS A 128 11.06 -8.22 -5.60
CA LYS A 128 12.37 -8.23 -6.24
C LYS A 128 12.95 -9.64 -6.29
N GLY A 129 13.40 -10.05 -7.48
CA GLY A 129 14.14 -11.30 -7.69
C GLY A 129 15.56 -11.25 -7.13
N ARG A 130 16.20 -12.42 -7.01
CA ARG A 130 17.59 -12.53 -6.54
C ARG A 130 18.55 -12.60 -7.73
N GLY A 131 19.56 -11.74 -7.72
CA GLY A 131 20.61 -11.72 -8.74
C GLY A 131 21.24 -10.35 -8.89
N MET A 132 22.18 -10.21 -9.83
CA MET A 132 22.72 -8.90 -10.20
C MET A 132 21.70 -8.20 -11.11
N GLY A 133 21.27 -7.01 -10.74
CA GLY A 133 20.33 -6.19 -11.51
C GLY A 133 18.87 -6.29 -11.06
N ASP A 134 17.98 -5.80 -11.94
CA ASP A 134 16.55 -5.65 -11.67
C ASP A 134 15.74 -6.72 -12.40
N CYS A 135 14.88 -7.39 -11.64
CA CYS A 135 14.04 -8.52 -12.04
C CYS A 135 12.99 -8.76 -10.93
N GLY A 136 11.95 -9.52 -11.25
CA GLY A 136 10.89 -9.90 -10.32
C GLY A 136 9.50 -9.64 -10.89
N SER A 137 8.55 -9.40 -9.99
CA SER A 137 7.14 -9.15 -10.36
C SER A 137 6.63 -7.84 -9.79
N TYR A 138 5.87 -7.13 -10.62
CA TYR A 138 5.21 -5.88 -10.28
C TYR A 138 3.72 -6.03 -10.53
N TYR A 139 2.96 -5.64 -9.52
CA TYR A 139 1.50 -5.59 -9.57
C TYR A 139 1.05 -4.18 -9.24
N ALA A 140 -0.01 -3.75 -9.90
CA ALA A 140 -0.68 -2.53 -9.53
C ALA A 140 -2.18 -2.73 -9.43
N TRP A 141 -2.77 -2.09 -8.43
CA TRP A 141 -4.19 -2.09 -8.15
C TRP A 141 -4.70 -0.68 -7.94
N ARG A 142 -5.99 -0.50 -8.16
CA ARG A 142 -6.74 0.64 -7.64
C ARG A 142 -7.73 0.19 -6.59
N ALA A 143 -8.17 1.12 -5.75
CA ALA A 143 -9.35 0.94 -4.92
C ALA A 143 -10.57 0.53 -5.77
N ALA A 144 -11.37 -0.40 -5.28
CA ALA A 144 -12.62 -0.78 -5.91
C ALA A 144 -13.67 0.33 -5.75
N GLU A 145 -14.54 0.46 -6.75
CA GLU A 145 -15.72 1.32 -6.65
C GLU A 145 -16.68 0.78 -5.58
N PRO A 146 -17.47 1.64 -4.91
CA PRO A 146 -18.51 1.20 -3.97
C PRO A 146 -19.43 0.15 -4.58
N GLY A 147 -19.75 -0.88 -3.81
CA GLY A 147 -20.69 -1.94 -4.21
C GLY A 147 -20.09 -3.06 -5.07
N ARG A 148 -18.78 -3.03 -5.40
CA ARG A 148 -18.10 -4.19 -5.98
C ARG A 148 -17.74 -5.23 -4.91
N MET A 149 -17.66 -6.49 -5.33
CA MET A 149 -17.06 -7.54 -4.50
C MET A 149 -15.54 -7.32 -4.43
N GLY A 150 -15.01 -7.21 -3.21
CA GLY A 150 -13.59 -6.94 -2.95
C GLY A 150 -13.24 -5.44 -2.91
N PHE A 151 -12.05 -5.14 -2.38
CA PHE A 151 -11.62 -3.75 -2.13
C PHE A 151 -10.54 -3.24 -3.10
N LEU A 152 -9.90 -4.14 -3.84
CA LEU A 152 -8.89 -3.82 -4.85
C LEU A 152 -9.31 -4.36 -6.21
N VAL A 153 -8.95 -3.63 -7.26
CA VAL A 153 -9.08 -4.08 -8.66
C VAL A 153 -7.69 -4.06 -9.29
N LEU A 154 -7.24 -5.20 -9.78
CA LEU A 154 -5.97 -5.32 -10.49
C LEU A 154 -6.01 -4.50 -11.78
N GLU A 155 -4.94 -3.76 -12.05
CA GLU A 155 -4.80 -2.88 -13.22
C GLU A 155 -3.67 -3.29 -14.14
N GLU A 156 -2.54 -3.73 -13.58
CA GLU A 156 -1.34 -4.02 -14.36
C GLU A 156 -0.50 -5.11 -13.69
N VAL A 157 0.08 -5.98 -14.51
CA VAL A 157 1.10 -6.94 -14.09
C VAL A 157 2.27 -6.90 -15.07
N ARG A 158 3.47 -6.73 -14.52
CA ARG A 158 4.73 -6.81 -15.25
C ARG A 158 5.66 -7.78 -14.57
N ILE A 159 6.36 -8.59 -15.36
CA ILE A 159 7.24 -9.63 -14.83
C ILE A 159 8.49 -9.67 -15.69
N LYS A 160 9.64 -9.69 -15.02
CA LYS A 160 10.93 -9.99 -15.62
C LYS A 160 11.56 -11.11 -14.81
N GLU A 161 11.65 -12.29 -15.43
CA GLU A 161 12.14 -13.50 -14.76
C GLU A 161 13.65 -13.44 -14.49
N GLU A 162 14.44 -12.89 -15.42
CA GLU A 162 15.90 -12.93 -15.36
C GLU A 162 16.53 -11.65 -14.82
N CYS A 163 17.41 -11.82 -13.83
CA CYS A 163 18.20 -10.74 -13.25
C CYS A 163 19.51 -10.59 -14.04
N GLU A 164 19.45 -9.79 -15.09
CA GLU A 164 20.63 -9.42 -15.88
C GLU A 164 21.44 -8.33 -15.16
N ALA A 165 22.78 -8.42 -15.19
CA ALA A 165 23.71 -7.50 -14.52
C ALA A 165 23.78 -6.08 -15.14
N ARG A 166 22.64 -5.51 -15.53
CA ARG A 166 22.44 -4.15 -16.00
C ARG A 166 21.22 -3.53 -15.34
N ALA A 167 21.30 -2.23 -15.04
CA ALA A 167 20.12 -1.47 -14.66
C ALA A 167 19.22 -1.33 -15.88
N ASP A 168 17.96 -1.74 -15.77
CA ASP A 168 16.98 -1.64 -16.84
C ASP A 168 15.91 -0.57 -16.58
N GLY A 169 15.99 0.15 -15.46
CA GLY A 169 14.99 1.16 -15.08
C GLY A 169 13.80 0.62 -14.28
N GLY A 170 13.86 -0.66 -13.88
CA GLY A 170 12.87 -1.27 -12.99
C GLY A 170 11.53 -1.57 -13.68
N PRO A 171 10.45 -1.77 -12.92
CA PRO A 171 9.18 -2.30 -13.44
C PRO A 171 8.61 -1.60 -14.67
N ALA A 172 8.84 -0.29 -14.85
CA ALA A 172 8.33 0.46 -16.00
C ALA A 172 8.83 -0.06 -17.35
N THR A 173 9.99 -0.70 -17.39
CA THR A 173 10.61 -1.23 -18.62
C THR A 173 10.40 -2.72 -18.81
N TRP A 174 9.86 -3.40 -17.80
CA TRP A 174 9.64 -4.84 -17.83
C TRP A 174 8.49 -5.24 -18.76
N PRO A 175 8.51 -6.47 -19.29
CA PRO A 175 7.41 -7.00 -20.10
C PRO A 175 6.04 -6.82 -19.44
N LEU A 176 5.09 -6.29 -20.20
CA LEU A 176 3.70 -6.20 -19.80
C LEU A 176 3.04 -7.57 -19.98
N VAL A 177 2.75 -8.25 -18.87
CA VAL A 177 2.13 -9.58 -18.90
C VAL A 177 0.61 -9.48 -18.91
N TRP A 178 0.07 -8.48 -18.21
CA TRP A 178 -1.36 -8.21 -18.22
C TRP A 178 -1.67 -6.76 -17.93
N LYS A 179 -2.71 -6.24 -18.58
CA LYS A 179 -3.30 -4.94 -18.27
C LYS A 179 -4.81 -5.06 -18.33
N ARG A 180 -5.48 -4.37 -17.42
CA ARG A 180 -6.94 -4.23 -17.45
C ARG A 180 -7.35 -3.53 -18.75
N GLN A 181 -8.36 -4.09 -19.41
CA GLN A 181 -9.00 -3.51 -20.60
C GLN A 181 -10.07 -2.50 -20.20
#